data_AF-A0A1F3KQI2-F1
#
_entry.id   AF-A0A1F3KQI2-F1
#
_cell.length_a   1.000
_cell.length_b   1.000
_cell.length_c   1.000
_cell.angle_alpha   90.00
_cell.angle_beta   90.00
_cell.angle_gamma   90.00
#
_symmetry.space_group_name_H-M   'P 1'
#
loop_
_entity.id
_entity.type
_entity.pdbx_description
1 polymer ?
#
loop_
_entity_poly.entity_id
_entity_poly.type
_entity_poly.pdbx_seq_one_letter_code
_entity_poly.pdbx_strand_id
1 'polypeptide(L)' 'MKKNILKLIVTGIIVVAPALMIAQPPPSLNSSGTAVDGNPIKGGGSAPIGSGIALLLTLGAGYGAKRIYDARKKLAE' A
#
# COMPACT_ATOMS: atom_id res chain seq x y z
N MET A 1 2.50 -40.55 -1.37
CA MET A 1 2.16 -40.07 -0.01
C MET A 1 3.24 -39.19 0.60
N LYS A 2 4.51 -39.64 0.69
CA LYS A 2 5.63 -38.83 1.25
C LYS A 2 5.82 -37.44 0.62
N LYS A 3 5.67 -37.34 -0.71
CA LYS A 3 5.75 -36.06 -1.46
C LYS A 3 4.61 -35.09 -1.14
N ASN A 4 3.41 -35.59 -0.86
CA ASN A 4 2.24 -34.75 -0.56
C ASN A 4 2.29 -34.27 0.90
N ILE A 5 2.78 -35.12 1.81
CA ILE A 5 3.07 -34.76 3.19
C ILE A 5 4.14 -33.65 3.24
N LEU A 6 5.21 -33.77 2.46
CA LEU A 6 6.25 -32.74 2.38
C LEU A 6 5.70 -31.39 1.90
N LYS A 7 4.85 -31.38 0.86
CA LYS A 7 4.19 -30.15 0.38
C LYS A 7 3.32 -29.51 1.45
N LEU A 8 2.60 -30.32 2.23
CA LEU A 8 1.72 -29.84 3.29
C LEU A 8 2.52 -29.21 4.43
N ILE A 9 3.66 -29.80 4.79
CA ILE A 9 4.59 -29.24 5.78
C ILE A 9 5.18 -27.92 5.31
N VAL A 10 5.69 -27.86 4.07
CA VAL A 10 6.28 -26.62 3.51
C VAL A 10 5.23 -25.51 3.44
N THR A 11 4.01 -25.82 3.01
CA THR A 11 2.90 -24.86 2.96
C THR A 11 2.55 -24.38 4.37
N GLY A 12 2.47 -25.29 5.34
CA GLY A 12 2.24 -24.94 6.74
C GLY A 12 3.30 -24.00 7.32
N ILE A 13 4.58 -24.24 7.01
CA ILE A 13 5.69 -23.37 7.43
C ILE A 13 5.54 -21.97 6.80
N ILE A 14 5.24 -21.86 5.51
CA ILE A 14 5.09 -20.57 4.84
C ILE A 14 3.93 -19.75 5.42
N VAL A 15 2.83 -20.41 5.81
CA VAL A 15 1.66 -19.75 6.39
C VAL A 15 1.92 -19.31 7.84
N VAL A 16 2.63 -20.13 8.63
CA VAL A 16 2.82 -19.88 10.07
C VAL A 16 4.04 -19.00 10.34
N ALA A 17 5.10 -19.08 9.53
CA ALA A 17 6.35 -18.35 9.75
C ALA A 17 6.17 -16.83 9.94
N PRO A 18 5.35 -16.11 9.14
CA PRO A 18 5.15 -14.67 9.33
C PRO A 18 4.57 -14.30 10.69
N ALA A 19 3.72 -15.16 11.27
CA ALA A 19 3.11 -14.91 12.58
C ALA A 19 4.13 -15.00 13.73
N LEU A 20 5.26 -15.68 13.51
CA LEU A 20 6.35 -15.82 14.48
C LEU A 20 7.48 -14.80 14.26
N MET A 21 7.47 -14.07 13.14
CA MET A 21 8.47 -13.07 12.80
C MET A 21 8.06 -11.70 13.36
N ILE A 22 8.44 -11.43 14.61
CA ILE A 22 8.31 -10.10 15.21
C ILE A 22 9.48 -9.21 14.75
N ALA A 23 9.50 -8.86 13.46
CA ALA A 23 10.59 -8.06 12.88
C ALA A 23 10.47 -6.57 13.19
N GLN A 24 9.28 -6.11 13.62
CA GLN A 24 9.00 -4.71 13.85
C GLN A 24 8.90 -4.43 15.36
N PRO A 25 9.66 -3.43 15.87
CA PRO A 25 9.46 -2.93 17.22
C PRO A 25 8.05 -2.32 17.36
N PRO A 26 7.52 -2.18 18.60
CA PRO A 26 6.26 -1.49 18.82
C PRO A 26 6.32 -0.07 18.22
N PRO A 27 5.20 0.54 17.78
CA PRO A 27 5.19 1.80 17.03
C PRO A 27 5.89 3.00 17.69
N SER A 28 6.20 2.92 18.99
CA SER A 28 6.94 3.93 19.75
C SER A 28 8.45 3.74 19.76
N LEU A 29 8.99 2.65 19.20
CA LEU A 29 10.40 2.30 19.21
C LEU A 29 10.96 2.10 17.79
N ASN A 30 12.20 2.52 17.57
CA ASN A 30 13.01 2.16 16.40
C ASN A 30 13.49 0.70 16.51
N SER A 31 13.98 0.14 15.40
CA SER A 31 14.47 -1.25 15.39
C SER A 31 15.66 -1.51 16.33
N SER A 32 16.36 -0.45 16.74
CA SER A 32 17.41 -0.46 17.76
C SER A 32 16.88 -0.41 19.20
N GLY A 33 15.55 -0.35 19.40
CA GLY A 33 14.91 -0.22 20.71
C GLY A 33 14.90 1.21 21.28
N THR A 34 15.42 2.20 20.56
CA THR A 34 15.36 3.62 20.96
C THR A 34 13.99 4.22 20.68
N ALA A 35 13.59 5.26 21.41
CA ALA A 35 12.35 5.98 21.11
C ALA A 35 12.37 6.51 19.67
N VAL A 36 11.24 6.40 18.96
CA VAL A 36 11.07 7.05 17.66
C VAL A 36 11.03 8.56 17.90
N ASP A 37 11.87 9.30 17.20
CA ASP A 37 11.90 10.76 17.28
C ASP A 37 10.80 11.35 16.39
N GLY A 38 10.26 12.49 16.79
CA GLY A 38 9.11 13.12 16.13
C GLY A 38 7.77 12.71 16.75
N ASN A 39 6.76 13.58 16.58
CA ASN A 39 5.44 13.34 17.13
C ASN A 39 4.88 12.06 16.46
N PRO A 40 4.55 11.00 17.22
CA PRO A 40 3.86 9.86 16.63
C PRO A 40 2.57 10.36 15.98
N ILE A 41 2.12 9.70 14.90
CA ILE A 41 0.80 9.93 14.29
C ILE A 41 -0.27 9.39 15.27
N LYS A 42 -0.28 9.91 16.50
CA LYS A 42 -1.31 9.69 17.51
C LYS A 42 -2.45 10.62 17.15
N GLY A 43 -3.49 10.07 16.52
CA GLY A 43 -4.75 10.79 16.27
C GLY A 43 -5.08 11.13 14.82
N GLY A 44 -4.53 10.43 13.83
CA GLY A 44 -5.00 10.56 12.44
C GLY A 44 -4.55 11.81 11.68
N GLY A 45 -3.59 12.58 12.19
CA GLY A 45 -3.00 13.71 11.48
C GLY A 45 -1.57 13.44 11.06
N SER A 46 -1.30 13.43 9.75
CA SER A 46 -0.03 13.83 9.08
C SER A 46 0.10 13.23 7.66
N ALA A 47 -0.67 12.20 7.31
CA ALA A 47 -0.72 11.75 5.92
C ALA A 47 -1.47 12.83 5.11
N PRO A 48 -0.88 13.43 4.08
CA PRO A 48 -1.54 14.47 3.29
C PRO A 48 -2.56 13.82 2.34
N ILE A 49 -3.66 13.32 2.90
CA ILE A 49 -4.74 12.66 2.17
C ILE A 49 -5.38 13.65 1.19
N GLY A 50 -5.49 14.92 1.57
CA GLY A 50 -6.05 15.97 0.72
C GLY A 50 -5.27 16.18 -0.57
N SER A 51 -3.92 16.19 -0.53
CA SER A 51 -3.12 16.34 -1.75
C SER A 51 -3.17 15.10 -2.64
N GLY A 52 -3.27 13.90 -2.05
CA GLY A 52 -3.48 12.65 -2.79
C GLY A 52 -4.81 12.63 -3.54
N ILE A 53 -5.90 13.05 -2.89
CA ILE A 53 -7.23 13.15 -3.53
C ILE A 53 -7.21 14.19 -4.65
N ALA A 54 -6.64 15.38 -4.41
CA ALA A 54 -6.53 16.42 -5.43
C ALA A 54 -5.74 15.95 -6.66
N LEU A 55 -4.65 15.20 -6.44
CA LEU A 55 -3.86 14.62 -7.52
C LEU A 55 -4.66 13.61 -8.35
N LEU A 56 -5.37 12.69 -7.69
CA LEU A 56 -6.19 11.68 -8.37
C LEU A 56 -7.31 12.31 -9.19
N LEU A 57 -7.99 13.33 -8.64
CA LEU A 57 -9.03 14.06 -9.35
C LEU A 57 -8.46 14.80 -10.58
N THR A 58 -7.30 15.42 -10.44
CA THR A 58 -6.63 16.13 -11.55
C THR A 58 -6.27 15.18 -12.69
N LEU A 59 -5.70 14.02 -12.36
CA LEU A 59 -5.36 12.99 -13.37
C LEU A 59 -6.61 12.41 -14.04
N GLY A 60 -7.66 12.11 -13.26
CA GLY A 60 -8.93 11.61 -13.79
C GLY A 60 -9.60 12.62 -14.73
N ALA A 61 -9.66 13.89 -14.33
CA ALA A 61 -10.22 14.97 -15.15
C ALA A 61 -9.40 15.18 -16.43
N GLY A 62 -8.06 15.20 -16.34
CA GLY A 62 -7.18 15.35 -17.49
C GLY A 62 -7.34 14.21 -18.50
N TYR A 63 -7.39 12.96 -18.04
CA TYR A 63 -7.63 11.80 -18.90
C TYR A 63 -9.02 11.86 -19.57
N GLY A 64 -10.06 12.17 -18.79
CA GLY A 64 -11.42 12.30 -19.31
C GLY A 64 -11.55 13.39 -20.37
N ALA A 65 -10.98 14.57 -20.11
CA ALA A 65 -10.98 15.68 -21.05
C ALA A 65 -10.29 15.32 -22.37
N LYS A 66 -9.11 14.68 -22.31
CA LYS A 66 -8.39 14.23 -23.52
C LYS A 66 -9.22 13.24 -24.34
N ARG A 67 -9.84 12.26 -23.68
CA ARG A 67 -10.64 11.24 -24.36
C ARG A 67 -11.86 11.84 -25.07
N ILE A 68 -12.54 12.80 -24.45
CA ILE A 68 -13.67 13.52 -25.06
C ILE A 68 -13.19 14.36 -26.24
N TYR A 69 -12.07 15.07 -26.09
CA TYR A 69 -11.49 15.87 -27.16
C TYR A 69 -11.15 15.03 -28.40
N ASP A 70 -10.44 13.91 -28.21
CA ASP A 70 -10.06 13.01 -29.30
C ASP A 70 -11.29 12.40 -29.99
N ALA A 71 -12.32 12.02 -29.21
CA ALA A 71 -13.57 11.51 -29.75
C ALA A 71 -14.33 12.56 -30.58
N ARG A 72 -14.38 13.81 -30.11
CA ARG A 72 -15.01 14.91 -30.85
C ARG A 72 -14.25 15.25 -32.13
N LYS A 73 -12.91 15.25 -32.07
CA LYS A 73 -12.06 15.49 -33.23
C LYS A 73 -12.31 14.44 -34.32
N LYS A 74 -12.36 13.16 -33.94
CA LYS A 74 -12.65 12.06 -34.87
C LYS A 74 -14.04 12.11 -35.51
N LEU A 75 -15.02 12.71 -34.84
CA LEU A 75 -16.38 12.88 -35.39
C LEU A 75 -16.50 14.09 -36.33
N ALA A 76 -15.58 15.05 -36.22
CA ALA A 76 -15.53 16.24 -37.07
C ALA A 76 -14.68 16.05 -38.33
N GLU A 77 -13.87 14.99 -38.38
CA GLU A 77 -13.15 14.48 -39.56
C GLU A 77 -14.05 13.50 -40.33
#